data_AF-A0A317LN54-F1
#
_entry.id   AF-A0A317LN54-F1
#
_cell.length_a   1.000
_cell.length_b   1.000
_cell.length_c   1.000
_cell.angle_alpha   90.00
_cell.angle_beta   90.00
_cell.angle_gamma   90.00
#
_symmetry.space_group_name_H-M   'P 1'
#
loop_
_entity.id
_entity.type
_entity.pdbx_description
1 polymer ?
#
loop_
_entity_poly.entity_id
_entity_poly.type
_entity_poly.pdbx_seq_one_letter_code
_entity_poly.pdbx_strand_id
1 'polypeptide(L)'
;MPTEKTNGRSARAAGSETIHNRIAMLRAERGVSRRELAEALGVHYQTVGYLERGEYSPSLHLALRIARYFEVPVEVVFSTEPFPRIGQ
;
A
#
# COMPACT_ATOMS: atom_id res chain seq x y z
N MET A 1 2.67 -27.45 36.25
CA MET A 1 3.11 -26.72 35.04
C MET A 1 2.00 -26.79 34.01
N PRO A 2 1.32 -25.67 33.69
CA PRO A 2 0.35 -25.64 32.62
C PRO A 2 1.07 -25.45 31.28
N THR A 3 0.75 -26.25 30.27
CA THR A 3 1.03 -25.89 28.88
C THR A 3 -0.28 -25.43 28.26
N GLU A 4 -0.46 -24.11 28.25
CA GLU A 4 -1.41 -23.41 27.38
C GLU A 4 -1.16 -23.85 25.94
N LYS A 5 -2.06 -24.69 25.41
CA LYS A 5 -2.29 -24.74 23.97
C LYS A 5 -3.32 -23.66 23.66
N THR A 6 -2.84 -22.44 23.46
CA THR A 6 -3.65 -21.36 22.91
C THR A 6 -4.14 -21.77 21.53
N ASN A 7 -5.42 -22.16 21.52
CA ASN A 7 -6.47 -21.64 20.67
C ASN A 7 -6.04 -21.42 19.21
N GLY A 8 -6.42 -22.27 18.27
CA GLY A 8 -7.82 -22.36 17.88
C GLY A 8 -8.09 -21.27 16.84
N ARG A 9 -8.29 -21.69 15.58
CA ARG A 9 -8.69 -20.83 14.48
C ARG A 9 -9.89 -19.98 14.92
N SER A 10 -9.72 -18.66 15.01
CA SER A 10 -10.88 -17.76 15.04
C SER A 10 -11.14 -17.24 13.63
N ALA A 11 -12.32 -17.59 13.15
CA ALA A 11 -12.86 -17.17 11.87
C ALA A 11 -13.18 -15.66 11.87
N ARG A 12 -13.22 -15.14 10.64
CA ARG A 12 -13.46 -13.76 10.19
C ARG A 12 -14.66 -13.05 10.86
N ALA A 13 -14.44 -11.81 11.30
CA ALA A 13 -15.30 -10.63 11.09
C ALA A 13 -14.73 -9.40 11.82
N ALA A 14 -13.67 -8.81 11.27
CA ALA A 14 -13.40 -7.37 11.35
C ALA A 14 -13.16 -6.97 9.90
N GLY A 15 -13.77 -5.88 9.41
CA GLY A 15 -13.63 -5.48 8.01
C GLY A 15 -12.16 -5.53 7.59
N SER A 16 -11.85 -6.23 6.50
CA SER A 16 -10.48 -6.24 5.98
C SER A 16 -10.09 -4.79 5.74
N GLU A 17 -9.25 -4.21 6.60
CA GLU A 17 -8.69 -2.85 6.45
C GLU A 17 -7.82 -2.86 5.18
N THR A 18 -8.51 -2.77 4.06
CA THR A 18 -7.93 -2.90 2.73
C THR A 18 -7.50 -1.50 2.34
N ILE A 19 -6.19 -1.30 2.24
CA ILE A 19 -5.64 -0.02 1.81
C ILE A 19 -5.63 0.01 0.29
N HIS A 20 -6.47 0.87 -0.28
CA HIS A 20 -6.47 1.21 -1.69
C HIS A 20 -5.32 2.18 -1.97
N ASN A 21 -4.70 2.07 -3.14
CA ASN A 21 -3.65 3.01 -3.53
C ASN A 21 -3.70 3.38 -5.02
N ARG A 22 -3.05 4.51 -5.35
CA ARG A 22 -2.90 5.05 -6.71
C ARG A 22 -1.45 5.03 -7.20
N ILE A 23 -0.58 4.22 -6.60
CA ILE A 23 0.87 4.22 -6.91
C ILE A 23 1.11 3.91 -8.39
N ALA A 24 0.43 2.89 -8.93
CA ALA A 24 0.59 2.51 -10.33
C ALA A 24 0.16 3.64 -11.30
N MET A 25 -0.94 4.33 -10.97
CA MET A 25 -1.47 5.47 -11.73
C MET A 25 -0.49 6.63 -11.70
N LEU A 26 -0.07 7.07 -10.51
CA LEU A 26 0.88 8.18 -10.31
C LEU A 26 2.23 7.92 -10.99
N ARG A 27 2.71 6.67 -10.95
CA ARG A 27 3.91 6.29 -11.71
C ARG A 27 3.71 6.43 -13.21
N ALA A 28 2.60 5.92 -13.75
CA ALA A 28 2.32 5.99 -15.18
C ALA A 28 2.21 7.43 -15.66
N GLU A 29 1.51 8.28 -14.90
CA GLU A 29 1.38 9.72 -15.17
C GLU A 29 2.74 10.44 -15.20
N ARG A 30 3.67 10.05 -14.33
CA ARG A 30 5.02 10.64 -14.27
C ARG A 30 6.06 9.93 -15.14
N GLY A 31 5.70 8.89 -15.88
CA GLY A 31 6.64 8.09 -16.66
C GLY A 31 7.68 7.34 -15.82
N VAL A 32 7.36 7.05 -14.55
CA VAL A 32 8.28 6.41 -13.59
C VAL A 32 8.12 4.89 -13.60
N SER A 33 9.21 4.18 -13.82
CA SER A 33 9.27 2.72 -13.68
C SER A 33 9.21 2.29 -12.21
N ARG A 34 8.82 1.05 -11.96
CA ARG A 34 8.86 0.47 -10.60
C ARG A 34 10.28 0.47 -10.02
N ARG A 35 11.30 0.34 -10.87
CA ARG A 35 12.71 0.31 -10.47
C ARG A 35 13.17 1.67 -9.99
N GLU A 36 12.89 2.72 -10.74
CA GLU A 36 13.21 4.09 -10.35
C GLU A 36 12.51 4.47 -9.04
N LEU A 37 11.22 4.10 -8.88
CA LEU A 37 10.52 4.33 -7.62
C LEU A 37 11.16 3.55 -6.46
N ALA A 38 11.52 2.28 -6.67
CA ALA A 38 12.15 1.47 -5.65
C ALA A 38 13.51 2.04 -5.22
N GLU A 39 14.33 2.47 -6.18
CA GLU A 39 15.63 3.10 -5.95
C GLU A 39 15.48 4.41 -5.17
N ALA A 40 14.54 5.29 -5.57
CA ALA A 40 14.27 6.54 -4.86
C ALA A 40 13.75 6.32 -3.43
N LEU A 41 12.99 5.25 -3.21
CA LEU A 41 12.47 4.88 -1.89
C LEU A 41 13.45 4.00 -1.10
N GLY A 42 14.58 3.60 -1.65
CA GLY A 42 15.52 2.69 -0.97
C GLY A 42 14.86 1.39 -0.51
N VAL A 43 13.96 0.84 -1.34
CA VAL A 43 13.26 -0.42 -1.07
C VAL A 43 13.57 -1.45 -2.17
N HIS A 44 13.26 -2.71 -1.91
CA HIS A 44 13.42 -3.74 -2.94
C HIS A 44 12.43 -3.53 -4.09
N TYR A 45 12.82 -3.81 -5.33
CA TYR A 45 11.96 -3.63 -6.50
C TYR A 45 10.59 -4.32 -6.37
N GLN A 46 10.56 -5.53 -5.80
CA GLN A 46 9.31 -6.27 -5.60
C GLN A 46 8.36 -5.59 -4.61
N THR A 47 8.89 -4.83 -3.63
CA THR A 47 8.12 -4.04 -2.65
C THR A 47 7.13 -3.14 -3.37
N VAL A 48 7.55 -2.44 -4.43
CA VAL A 48 6.69 -1.57 -5.22
C VAL A 48 5.56 -2.35 -5.89
N GLY A 49 5.89 -3.52 -6.48
CA GLY A 49 4.88 -4.38 -7.10
C GLY A 49 3.83 -4.87 -6.12
N TYR A 50 4.24 -5.28 -4.91
CA TYR A 50 3.32 -5.70 -3.86
C TYR A 50 2.42 -4.57 -3.36
N LEU A 51 2.97 -3.36 -3.19
CA LEU A 51 2.19 -2.17 -2.82
C LEU A 51 1.11 -1.87 -3.85
N GLU A 52 1.45 -1.86 -5.13
CA GLU A 52 0.49 -1.58 -6.21
C GLU A 52 -0.66 -2.57 -6.28
N ARG A 53 -0.40 -3.84 -5.94
CA ARG A 53 -1.43 -4.88 -5.89
C ARG A 53 -2.21 -4.90 -4.58
N GLY A 54 -1.84 -4.05 -3.62
CA GLY A 54 -2.48 -3.99 -2.30
C GLY A 54 -2.25 -5.25 -1.46
N GLU A 55 -1.17 -6.01 -1.74
CA GLU A 55 -0.91 -7.28 -1.04
C GLU A 55 -0.47 -7.09 0.41
N TYR A 56 0.01 -5.90 0.78
CA TYR A 56 0.22 -5.52 2.18
C TYR A 56 0.11 -4.00 2.37
N SER A 57 -0.17 -3.60 3.62
CA SER A 57 -0.23 -2.19 4.03
C SER A 57 1.18 -1.64 4.32
N PRO A 58 1.61 -0.54 3.69
CA PRO A 58 2.89 0.08 4.00
C PRO A 58 2.91 0.61 5.44
N SER A 59 4.12 0.73 6.02
CA SER A 59 4.27 1.55 7.22
C SER A 59 3.92 3.02 6.91
N LEU A 60 3.46 3.77 7.92
CA LEU A 60 3.19 5.21 7.77
C LEU A 60 4.40 5.96 7.20
N HIS A 61 5.61 5.59 7.62
CA HIS A 61 6.84 6.18 7.11
C HIS A 61 7.01 5.97 5.60
N LEU A 62 6.79 4.75 5.10
CA LEU A 62 6.87 4.46 3.67
C LEU A 62 5.76 5.18 2.89
N ALA A 63 4.54 5.20 3.42
CA ALA A 63 3.42 5.91 2.82
C ALA A 63 3.70 7.41 2.62
N LEU A 64 4.24 8.08 3.66
CA LEU A 64 4.61 9.50 3.59
C LEU A 64 5.77 9.76 2.62
N ARG A 65 6.73 8.84 2.50
CA ARG A 65 7.82 8.95 1.51
C ARG A 65 7.32 8.81 0.08
N ILE A 66 6.38 7.90 -0.16
CA ILE A 66 5.72 7.74 -1.47
C ILE A 66 4.96 9.02 -1.82
N ALA A 67 4.16 9.55 -0.90
CA ALA A 67 3.42 10.80 -1.09
C ALA A 67 4.36 11.97 -1.43
N ARG A 68 5.48 12.10 -0.70
CA ARG A 68 6.51 13.09 -0.98
C ARG A 68 7.16 12.92 -2.36
N TYR A 69 7.49 11.69 -2.74
CA TYR A 69 8.08 11.40 -4.06
C TYR A 69 7.17 11.84 -5.20
N PHE A 70 5.86 11.64 -5.04
CA PHE A 70 4.85 12.08 -6.00
C PHE A 70 4.35 13.51 -5.77
N GLU A 71 4.93 14.25 -4.81
CA GLU A 71 4.55 15.64 -4.49
C GLU A 71 3.04 15.85 -4.33
N VAL A 72 2.36 14.89 -3.71
CA VAL A 72 0.91 14.95 -3.43
C VAL A 72 0.64 14.60 -1.97
N PRO A 73 -0.51 15.01 -1.41
CA PRO A 73 -0.96 14.54 -0.09
C PRO A 73 -1.05 13.01 -0.02
N VAL A 74 -0.88 12.44 1.17
CA VAL A 74 -0.90 10.98 1.34
C VAL A 74 -2.26 10.37 1.00
N GLU A 75 -3.34 11.14 1.19
CA GLU A 75 -4.72 10.81 0.89
C GLU A 75 -5.00 10.73 -0.63
N VAL A 76 -4.16 11.38 -1.45
CA VAL A 76 -4.19 11.21 -2.91
C VAL A 76 -3.58 9.88 -3.31
N VAL A 77 -2.62 9.37 -2.53
CA VAL A 77 -1.93 8.11 -2.81
C VAL A 77 -2.67 6.92 -2.23
N PHE A 78 -3.19 7.04 -1.00
CA PHE A 78 -3.77 5.94 -0.22
C PHE A 78 -5.15 6.29 0.31
N SER A 79 -6.01 5.29 0.43
CA SER A 79 -7.36 5.44 0.99
C SER A 79 -7.80 4.14 1.65
N THR A 80 -8.58 4.25 2.74
CA THR A 80 -9.28 3.13 3.36
C THR A 80 -10.56 2.76 2.61
N GLU A 81 -10.97 3.59 1.65
CA GLU A 81 -12.11 3.36 0.76
C GLU A 81 -11.65 3.26 -0.70
N PRO A 82 -12.38 2.53 -1.57
CA PRO A 82 -12.08 2.49 -2.99
C PRO A 82 -12.09 3.90 -3.60
N PHE A 83 -11.08 4.20 -4.41
CA PHE A 83 -11.07 5.47 -5.15
C PHE A 83 -12.24 5.54 -6.15
N PRO A 84 -12.88 6.70 -6.30
CA PRO A 84 -13.92 6.90 -7.31
C PRO A 84 -13.40 6.53 -8.70
N ARG A 85 -14.25 5.86 -9.49
CA ARG A 85 -13.95 5.61 -10.90
C ARG A 85 -14.03 6.93 -11.67
N ILE A 86 -13.02 7.22 -12.49
CA ILE A 86 -13.07 8.36 -13.39
C ILE A 86 -14.07 8.03 -14.51
N GLY A 87 -15.12 8.86 -14.66
CA GLY A 87 -16.12 8.71 -15.72
C GLY A 87 -17.49 8.16 -15.29
N GLN A 88 -17.87 8.29 -14.02
CA GLN A 88 -19.26 8.18 -13.57
C GLN A 88 -19.83 9.54 -13.23
#